data_AF-A0A970H1T6-F1
#
_entry.id   AF-A0A970H1T6-F1
#
_cell.length_a   1.000
_cell.length_b   1.000
_cell.length_c   1.000
_cell.angle_alpha   90.00
_cell.angle_beta   90.00
_cell.angle_gamma   90.00
#
_symmetry.space_group_name_H-M   'P 1'
#
loop_
_entity.id
_entity.type
_entity.pdbx_description
1 polymer ?
#
loop_
_entity_poly.entity_id
_entity_poly.type
_entity_poly.pdbx_seq_one_letter_code
_entity_poly.pdbx_strand_id
1 'polypeptide(L)'
;MMMPNHENHNLWMYKNLELIISSYALPEDVSSNKLVNRFRLKEILNGSNINSDGTVVNHNIIHPDYQTSVLTQNMTKAAYFAFGGVEIPEALVFNAKKIYSALITLDIGKFNENMKGRHIYERNPDGSASAKINYPTGTDWGVDRQLNFFTSDVFAHVFNLDRDCPVKAIDYAHARMEVILSMQARSDTGQYYQAGDSDSYSLREEWVAFHLINTYLVLWAENNGRITISTDTFLKPAPLRTALPLLPDKIYVGNELPIGVVVNKDLVVLPKDLKVKYYSSNENIAVIENGVFKAIEPGQCEITVVVEYGKLKASGTVSITINDYNY
;
A
#
# COMPACT_ATOMS: atom_id res chain seq x y z
N MET A 1 -13.58 -6.65 0.05
CA MET A 1 -12.89 -6.77 -1.26
C MET A 1 -13.87 -6.49 -2.39
N MET A 2 -13.48 -5.71 -3.40
CA MET A 2 -14.34 -5.47 -4.57
C MET A 2 -14.38 -6.71 -5.46
N MET A 3 -15.59 -7.19 -5.76
CA MET A 3 -15.87 -8.18 -6.80
C MET A 3 -14.92 -9.40 -6.78
N PRO A 4 -14.93 -10.22 -5.71
CA PRO A 4 -13.94 -11.28 -5.48
C PRO A 4 -13.88 -12.36 -6.58
N ASN A 5 -14.93 -12.49 -7.40
CA ASN A 5 -15.03 -13.51 -8.44
C ASN A 5 -14.86 -12.93 -9.86
N HIS A 6 -14.59 -11.63 -10.00
CA HIS A 6 -14.39 -11.02 -11.30
C HIS A 6 -13.02 -11.40 -11.88
N GLU A 7 -12.92 -11.52 -13.21
CA GLU A 7 -11.68 -11.90 -13.88
C GLU A 7 -10.49 -10.96 -13.62
N ASN A 8 -10.78 -9.66 -13.50
CA ASN A 8 -9.80 -8.62 -13.19
C ASN A 8 -9.51 -8.46 -11.69
N HIS A 9 -10.05 -9.31 -10.82
CA HIS A 9 -9.85 -9.24 -9.37
C HIS A 9 -8.37 -9.08 -9.00
N ASN A 10 -7.49 -9.91 -9.56
CA ASN A 10 -6.06 -9.86 -9.25
C ASN A 10 -5.38 -8.59 -9.73
N LEU A 11 -5.78 -8.07 -10.90
CA LEU A 11 -5.24 -6.82 -11.42
C LEU A 11 -5.58 -5.65 -10.48
N TRP A 12 -6.83 -5.60 -10.02
CA TRP A 12 -7.28 -4.59 -9.08
C TRP A 12 -6.64 -4.75 -7.70
N MET A 13 -6.52 -5.98 -7.19
CA MET A 13 -5.86 -6.22 -5.91
C MET A 13 -4.35 -5.92 -5.96
N TYR A 14 -3.68 -6.22 -7.08
CA TYR A 14 -2.29 -5.83 -7.31
C TYR A 14 -2.14 -4.31 -7.23
N LYS A 15 -2.91 -3.58 -8.04
CA LYS A 15 -2.84 -2.12 -8.08
C LYS A 15 -3.25 -1.50 -6.75
N ASN A 16 -4.22 -2.08 -6.04
CA ASN A 16 -4.60 -1.64 -4.70
C ASN A 16 -3.43 -1.75 -3.71
N LEU A 17 -2.74 -2.90 -3.65
CA LEU A 17 -1.58 -3.07 -2.77
C LEU A 17 -0.41 -2.17 -3.16
N GLU A 18 -0.13 -2.04 -4.46
CA GLU A 18 0.88 -1.11 -4.99
C GLU A 18 0.61 0.33 -4.55
N LEU A 19 -0.64 0.81 -4.69
CA LEU A 19 -1.03 2.15 -4.29
C LEU A 19 -0.96 2.34 -2.78
N ILE A 20 -1.44 1.37 -1.99
CA ILE A 20 -1.37 1.37 -0.52
C ILE A 20 0.08 1.53 -0.05
N ILE A 21 1.00 0.71 -0.59
CA ILE A 21 2.43 0.75 -0.23
C ILE A 21 3.03 2.10 -0.65
N SER A 22 2.73 2.57 -1.86
CA SER A 22 3.25 3.83 -2.41
C SER A 22 2.79 5.06 -1.62
N SER A 23 1.57 5.06 -1.08
CA SER A 23 1.01 6.21 -0.34
C SER A 23 1.83 6.59 0.90
N TYR A 24 2.58 5.65 1.48
CA TYR A 24 3.32 5.87 2.73
C TYR A 24 4.78 5.42 2.66
N ALA A 25 5.35 5.37 1.46
CA ALA A 25 6.76 5.06 1.24
C ALA A 25 7.69 6.19 1.70
N LEU A 26 8.83 5.79 2.27
CA LEU A 26 9.94 6.66 2.66
C LEU A 26 10.99 6.73 1.53
N PRO A 27 11.88 7.73 1.51
CA PRO A 27 12.95 7.81 0.51
C PRO A 27 13.82 6.54 0.45
N GLU A 28 14.14 5.97 1.61
CA GLU A 28 14.94 4.74 1.70
C GLU A 28 14.24 3.50 1.10
N ASP A 29 12.90 3.49 1.05
CA ASP A 29 12.12 2.35 0.56
C ASP A 29 12.25 2.15 -0.95
N VAL A 30 12.47 3.22 -1.72
CA VAL A 30 12.56 3.22 -3.18
C VAL A 30 13.70 2.33 -3.70
N SER A 31 14.75 2.16 -2.91
CA SER A 31 15.89 1.29 -3.24
C SER A 31 15.89 -0.05 -2.50
N SER A 32 14.86 -0.29 -1.69
CA SER A 32 14.85 -1.39 -0.71
C SER A 32 14.50 -2.75 -1.33
N ASN A 33 15.25 -3.78 -0.92
CA ASN A 33 14.93 -5.17 -1.23
C ASN A 33 13.87 -5.77 -0.29
N LYS A 34 13.38 -5.02 0.69
CA LYS A 34 12.34 -5.44 1.63
C LYS A 34 11.11 -5.91 0.86
N LEU A 35 10.46 -6.95 1.40
CA LEU A 35 9.19 -7.44 0.90
C LEU A 35 8.06 -6.90 1.78
N VAL A 36 6.96 -6.49 1.15
CA VAL A 36 5.68 -6.15 1.79
C VAL A 36 4.58 -6.84 1.00
N ASN A 37 3.86 -7.78 1.62
CA ASN A 37 2.93 -8.70 0.96
C ASN A 37 3.53 -9.42 -0.25
N ARG A 38 4.82 -9.78 -0.16
CA ARG A 38 5.66 -10.35 -1.23
C ARG A 38 6.03 -9.39 -2.38
N PHE A 39 5.60 -8.14 -2.35
CA PHE A 39 6.07 -7.11 -3.29
C PHE A 39 7.43 -6.62 -2.85
N ARG A 40 8.41 -6.62 -3.76
CA ARG A 40 9.70 -6.00 -3.47
C ARG A 40 9.60 -4.50 -3.69
N LEU A 41 9.91 -3.72 -2.66
CA LEU A 41 9.69 -2.28 -2.67
C LEU A 41 10.34 -1.57 -3.87
N LYS A 42 11.63 -1.84 -4.14
CA LYS A 42 12.34 -1.25 -5.29
C LYS A 42 11.77 -1.58 -6.68
N GLU A 43 10.91 -2.60 -6.79
CA GLU A 43 10.30 -3.00 -8.07
C GLU A 43 9.00 -2.24 -8.35
N ILE A 44 8.39 -1.63 -7.32
CA ILE A 44 7.08 -0.97 -7.42
C ILE A 44 7.08 0.51 -7.00
N LEU A 45 8.10 0.96 -6.27
CA LEU A 45 8.20 2.34 -5.79
C LEU A 45 9.02 3.19 -6.75
N ASN A 46 8.41 4.28 -7.22
CA ASN A 46 9.07 5.32 -8.04
C ASN A 46 9.29 6.63 -7.28
N GLY A 47 9.03 6.65 -5.97
CA GLY A 47 9.09 7.83 -5.14
C GLY A 47 8.61 7.56 -3.73
N SER A 48 8.51 8.64 -2.95
CA SER A 48 8.13 8.63 -1.54
C SER A 48 7.14 9.74 -1.25
N ASN A 49 6.28 9.54 -0.26
CA ASN A 49 5.28 10.53 0.18
C ASN A 49 5.49 10.96 1.64
N ILE A 50 6.41 10.31 2.36
CA ILE A 50 6.68 10.51 3.78
C ILE A 50 8.17 10.78 3.95
N ASN A 51 8.54 11.72 4.80
CA ASN A 51 9.95 11.96 5.12
C ASN A 51 10.54 10.80 5.93
N SER A 52 11.86 10.62 5.86
CA SER A 52 12.58 9.56 6.60
C SER A 52 12.46 9.63 8.13
N ASP A 53 11.87 10.69 8.69
CA ASP A 53 11.57 10.82 10.12
C ASP A 53 10.10 10.50 10.47
N GLY A 54 9.28 10.13 9.48
CA GLY A 54 7.85 9.86 9.63
C GLY A 54 6.94 11.08 9.46
N THR A 55 7.48 12.27 9.19
CA THR A 55 6.67 13.47 8.95
C THR A 55 6.05 13.50 7.55
N VAL A 56 4.91 14.17 7.45
CA VAL A 56 4.20 14.41 6.20
C VAL A 56 4.17 15.90 5.91
N VAL A 57 4.58 16.27 4.70
CA VAL A 57 4.44 17.63 4.20
C VAL A 57 3.21 17.70 3.31
N ASN A 58 2.28 18.58 3.64
CA ASN A 58 1.18 18.94 2.75
C ASN A 58 0.98 20.45 2.79
N HIS A 59 0.67 21.07 1.64
CA HIS A 59 0.56 22.54 1.51
C HIS A 59 1.79 23.31 2.07
N ASN A 60 2.99 22.73 1.94
CA ASN A 60 4.25 23.24 2.50
C ASN A 60 4.30 23.32 4.04
N ILE A 61 3.45 22.54 4.73
CA ILE A 61 3.34 22.46 6.19
C ILE A 61 3.76 21.05 6.63
N ILE A 62 4.60 20.92 7.66
CA ILE A 62 4.75 19.67 8.42
C ILE A 62 3.43 19.47 9.17
N HIS A 63 2.59 18.59 8.65
CA HIS A 63 1.16 18.66 8.91
C HIS A 63 0.65 17.48 9.74
N PRO A 64 0.39 17.67 11.05
CA PRO A 64 -0.12 16.61 11.94
C PRO A 64 -1.39 15.92 11.43
N ASP A 65 -2.38 16.68 10.93
CA ASP A 65 -3.60 16.08 10.38
C ASP A 65 -3.34 15.16 9.17
N TYR A 66 -2.49 15.57 8.23
CA TYR A 66 -2.14 14.70 7.10
C TYR A 66 -1.25 13.53 7.52
N GLN A 67 -0.42 13.71 8.55
CA GLN A 67 0.34 12.61 9.14
C GLN A 67 -0.59 11.52 9.70
N THR A 68 -1.71 11.91 10.31
CA THR A 68 -2.75 10.95 10.75
C THR A 68 -3.48 10.24 9.62
N SER A 69 -3.32 10.64 8.34
CA SER A 69 -4.00 10.00 7.22
C SER A 69 -3.62 8.52 7.03
N VAL A 70 -2.40 8.09 7.43
CA VAL A 70 -2.03 6.67 7.35
C VAL A 70 -2.94 5.81 8.21
N LEU A 71 -3.29 6.28 9.40
CA LEU A 71 -4.16 5.55 10.32
C LEU A 71 -5.63 5.75 9.94
N THR A 72 -6.01 6.97 9.54
CA THR A 72 -7.42 7.35 9.36
C THR A 72 -7.97 7.14 7.94
N GLN A 73 -7.13 6.99 6.92
CA GLN A 73 -7.56 6.77 5.53
C GLN A 73 -7.06 5.43 4.99
N ASN A 74 -5.82 5.05 5.32
CA ASN A 74 -5.29 3.77 4.85
C ASN A 74 -5.70 2.62 5.76
N MET A 75 -5.39 2.69 7.04
CA MET A 75 -5.65 1.58 7.97
C MET A 75 -7.14 1.35 8.25
N THR A 76 -8.02 2.33 8.01
CA THR A 76 -9.48 2.11 8.10
C THR A 76 -9.97 1.00 7.18
N LYS A 77 -9.24 0.71 6.09
CA LYS A 77 -9.49 -0.44 5.22
C LYS A 77 -9.34 -1.78 5.95
N ALA A 78 -8.56 -1.85 7.03
CA ALA A 78 -8.33 -3.08 7.79
C ALA A 78 -9.63 -3.64 8.37
N ALA A 79 -10.54 -2.78 8.82
CA ALA A 79 -11.88 -3.19 9.22
C ALA A 79 -12.59 -3.91 8.06
N TYR A 80 -12.53 -3.37 6.83
CA TYR A 80 -13.16 -4.00 5.66
C TYR A 80 -12.58 -5.37 5.31
N PHE A 81 -11.29 -5.61 5.54
CA PHE A 81 -10.69 -6.94 5.41
C PHE A 81 -11.23 -7.88 6.51
N ALA A 82 -11.22 -7.43 7.76
CA ALA A 82 -11.73 -8.19 8.90
C ALA A 82 -13.21 -8.62 8.73
N PHE A 83 -14.08 -7.68 8.32
CA PHE A 83 -15.50 -7.97 8.02
C PHE A 83 -15.67 -8.85 6.78
N GLY A 84 -14.72 -8.80 5.84
CA GLY A 84 -14.67 -9.69 4.70
C GLY A 84 -14.23 -11.11 5.02
N GLY A 85 -13.86 -11.41 6.28
CA GLY A 85 -13.35 -12.72 6.68
C GLY A 85 -12.00 -13.05 6.06
N VAL A 86 -11.21 -12.02 5.72
CA VAL A 86 -9.88 -12.16 5.12
C VAL A 86 -8.85 -11.50 6.01
N GLU A 87 -7.64 -12.05 6.03
CA GLU A 87 -6.53 -11.45 6.76
C GLU A 87 -6.23 -10.04 6.23
N ILE A 88 -5.69 -9.20 7.09
CA ILE A 88 -5.36 -7.81 6.82
C ILE A 88 -3.98 -7.76 6.14
N PRO A 89 -3.81 -7.15 4.97
CA PRO A 89 -2.50 -7.03 4.35
C PRO A 89 -1.53 -6.20 5.20
N GLU A 90 -0.30 -6.69 5.41
CA GLU A 90 0.76 -5.92 6.08
C GLU A 90 1.05 -4.57 5.38
N ALA A 91 0.73 -4.44 4.08
CA ALA A 91 0.75 -3.20 3.33
C ALA A 91 -0.06 -2.08 3.99
N LEU A 92 -1.17 -2.40 4.67
CA LEU A 92 -1.98 -1.40 5.37
C LEU A 92 -1.28 -0.79 6.58
N VAL A 93 -0.36 -1.54 7.20
CA VAL A 93 0.45 -1.06 8.34
C VAL A 93 1.87 -0.68 7.95
N PHE A 94 2.19 -0.72 6.65
CA PHE A 94 3.50 -0.35 6.14
C PHE A 94 3.83 1.10 6.52
N ASN A 95 4.98 1.28 7.19
CA ASN A 95 5.47 2.54 7.78
C ASN A 95 4.57 3.23 8.82
N ALA A 96 3.37 2.71 9.10
CA ALA A 96 2.44 3.29 10.07
C ALA A 96 3.05 3.44 11.47
N LYS A 97 3.84 2.44 11.92
CA LYS A 97 4.58 2.52 13.19
C LYS A 97 5.52 3.74 13.25
N LYS A 98 6.28 3.99 12.19
CA LYS A 98 7.25 5.09 12.13
C LYS A 98 6.54 6.44 12.14
N ILE A 99 5.47 6.55 11.36
CA ILE A 99 4.64 7.75 11.25
C ILE A 99 3.95 8.07 12.58
N TYR A 100 3.35 7.07 13.23
CA TYR A 100 2.69 7.26 14.52
C TYR A 100 3.70 7.59 15.63
N SER A 101 4.82 6.86 15.69
CA SER A 101 5.88 7.14 16.68
C SER A 101 6.40 8.58 16.56
N ALA A 102 6.53 9.10 15.34
CA ALA A 102 6.94 10.49 15.11
C ALA A 102 5.98 11.52 15.74
N LEU A 103 4.68 11.21 15.86
CA LEU A 103 3.74 12.10 16.57
C LEU A 103 4.11 12.23 18.07
N ILE A 104 4.67 11.18 18.66
CA ILE A 104 4.92 11.07 20.11
C ILE A 104 6.36 11.40 20.49
N THR A 105 7.33 11.10 19.61
CA THR A 105 8.76 11.06 19.96
C THR A 105 9.64 11.98 19.11
N LEU A 106 9.13 12.56 18.02
CA LEU A 106 9.93 13.50 17.24
C LEU A 106 9.99 14.87 17.94
N ASP A 107 11.20 15.32 18.27
CA ASP A 107 11.43 16.68 18.73
C ASP A 107 11.16 17.64 17.57
N ILE A 108 10.08 18.42 17.69
CA ILE A 108 9.66 19.36 16.65
C ILE A 108 10.44 20.69 16.66
N GLY A 109 11.37 20.85 17.61
CA GLY A 109 12.34 21.93 17.65
C GLY A 109 13.14 22.06 16.35
N LYS A 110 13.40 20.93 15.69
CA LYS A 110 14.09 20.89 14.38
C LYS A 110 13.36 21.66 13.27
N PHE A 111 12.06 21.90 13.42
CA PHE A 111 11.24 22.66 12.47
C PHE A 111 10.95 24.08 12.98
N ASN A 112 10.96 24.26 14.30
CA ASN A 112 10.68 25.53 14.97
C ASN A 112 11.43 25.57 16.31
N GLU A 113 12.53 26.32 16.40
CA GLU A 113 13.41 26.34 17.59
C GLU A 113 12.67 26.73 18.88
N ASN A 114 11.59 27.52 18.79
CA ASN A 114 10.75 27.88 19.94
C ASN A 114 9.98 26.69 20.52
N MET A 115 9.97 25.55 19.83
CA MET A 115 9.32 24.30 20.25
C MET A 115 10.33 23.19 20.57
N LYS A 116 11.59 23.54 20.84
CA LYS A 116 12.62 22.56 21.23
C LYS A 116 12.21 21.71 22.42
N GLY A 117 12.39 20.40 22.30
CA GLY A 117 11.99 19.41 23.29
C GLY A 117 10.47 19.12 23.32
N ARG A 118 9.68 19.79 22.48
CA ARG A 118 8.24 19.53 22.33
C ARG A 118 8.02 18.51 21.21
N HIS A 119 6.83 17.92 21.21
CA HIS A 119 6.44 16.83 20.32
C HIS A 119 5.11 17.19 19.66
N ILE A 120 4.73 16.55 18.56
CA ILE A 120 3.43 16.84 17.92
C ILE A 120 2.29 16.57 18.90
N TYR A 121 2.33 15.43 19.58
CA TYR A 121 1.45 15.16 20.72
C TYR A 121 2.06 15.76 21.98
N GLU A 122 1.43 16.80 22.49
CA GLU A 122 1.86 17.44 23.73
C GLU A 122 1.53 16.51 24.90
N ARG A 123 2.47 16.42 25.85
CA ARG A 123 2.27 15.75 27.14
C ARG A 123 1.91 16.77 28.21
N ASN A 124 1.16 16.35 29.22
CA ASN A 124 0.98 17.13 30.43
C ASN A 124 2.33 17.33 31.15
N PRO A 125 2.44 18.30 32.08
CA PRO A 125 3.67 18.54 32.83
C PRO A 125 4.19 17.32 33.61
N ASP A 126 3.31 16.41 34.00
CA ASP A 126 3.64 15.15 34.68
C ASP A 126 4.08 14.02 33.71
N GLY A 127 4.12 14.29 32.41
CA GLY A 127 4.48 13.36 31.36
C GLY A 127 3.31 12.51 30.83
N SER A 128 2.11 12.63 31.39
CA SER A 128 0.93 11.90 30.91
C SER A 128 0.42 12.41 29.57
N ALA A 129 -0.39 11.60 28.89
CA ALA A 129 -1.01 11.97 27.62
C ALA A 129 -1.95 13.19 27.76
N SER A 130 -1.96 14.07 26.76
CA SER A 130 -2.91 15.18 26.67
C SER A 130 -3.62 15.20 25.32
N ALA A 131 -4.75 15.90 25.22
CA ALA A 131 -5.45 16.10 23.95
C ALA A 131 -4.82 17.19 23.05
N LYS A 132 -3.76 17.86 23.50
CA LYS A 132 -3.20 19.02 22.78
C LYS A 132 -2.27 18.58 21.64
N ILE A 133 -2.36 19.29 20.53
CA ILE A 133 -1.53 19.10 19.34
C ILE A 133 -0.65 20.33 19.15
N ASN A 134 0.64 20.11 18.94
CA ASN A 134 1.54 21.14 18.45
C ASN A 134 1.66 21.09 16.94
N TYR A 135 1.59 22.26 16.33
CA TYR A 135 1.67 22.48 14.89
C TYR A 135 2.97 23.22 14.57
N PRO A 136 4.10 22.51 14.33
CA PRO A 136 5.42 23.12 14.29
C PRO A 136 5.55 24.22 13.23
N THR A 137 4.86 24.04 12.10
CA THR A 137 4.85 24.99 10.98
C THR A 137 3.43 25.46 10.65
N GLY A 138 2.50 25.39 11.60
CA GLY A 138 1.10 25.80 11.43
C GLY A 138 0.14 24.70 10.95
N THR A 139 -1.09 25.11 10.66
CA THR A 139 -2.22 24.29 10.16
C THR A 139 -3.15 25.22 9.37
N ASP A 140 -3.75 24.71 8.30
CA ASP A 140 -4.77 25.42 7.51
C ASP A 140 -6.20 24.93 7.81
N TRP A 141 -6.33 23.92 8.66
CA TRP A 141 -7.61 23.37 9.06
C TRP A 141 -8.18 23.93 10.34
N GLY A 142 -7.34 24.36 11.27
CA GLY A 142 -7.75 24.70 12.65
C GLY A 142 -7.02 23.85 13.69
N VAL A 143 -7.15 24.23 14.95
CA VAL A 143 -6.46 23.64 16.10
C VAL A 143 -7.37 22.83 17.03
N ASP A 144 -8.68 22.87 16.78
CA ASP A 144 -9.69 22.20 17.63
C ASP A 144 -9.98 20.74 17.21
N ARG A 145 -9.30 20.24 16.17
CA ARG A 145 -9.50 18.88 15.67
C ARG A 145 -9.05 17.84 16.69
N GLN A 146 -9.95 16.90 17.00
CA GLN A 146 -9.67 15.77 17.89
C GLN A 146 -9.89 14.41 17.24
N LEU A 147 -10.90 14.27 16.37
CA LEU A 147 -11.38 12.94 15.94
C LEU A 147 -10.37 12.16 15.09
N ASN A 148 -9.61 12.80 14.21
CA ASN A 148 -8.57 12.13 13.44
C ASN A 148 -7.43 11.64 14.33
N PHE A 149 -7.04 12.42 15.33
CA PHE A 149 -6.02 12.03 16.28
C PHE A 149 -6.52 10.91 17.18
N PHE A 150 -7.73 11.01 17.73
CA PHE A 150 -8.39 9.94 18.49
C PHE A 150 -8.50 8.63 17.69
N THR A 151 -8.93 8.71 16.44
CA THR A 151 -8.99 7.54 15.55
C THR A 151 -7.60 6.97 15.34
N SER A 152 -6.59 7.82 15.11
CA SER A 152 -5.20 7.37 14.97
C SER A 152 -4.69 6.67 16.22
N ASP A 153 -4.97 7.23 17.39
CA ASP A 153 -4.61 6.66 18.68
C ASP A 153 -5.21 5.26 18.88
N VAL A 154 -6.49 5.09 18.54
CA VAL A 154 -7.14 3.78 18.60
C VAL A 154 -6.54 2.80 17.60
N PHE A 155 -6.33 3.19 16.34
CA PHE A 155 -5.69 2.32 15.36
C PHE A 155 -4.25 1.97 15.76
N ALA A 156 -3.49 2.91 16.30
CA ALA A 156 -2.15 2.64 16.79
C ALA A 156 -2.14 1.64 17.95
N HIS A 157 -3.11 1.75 18.87
CA HIS A 157 -3.29 0.80 19.95
C HIS A 157 -3.63 -0.60 19.44
N VAL A 158 -4.69 -0.74 18.63
CA VAL A 158 -5.18 -2.03 18.10
C VAL A 158 -4.09 -2.77 17.31
N PHE A 159 -3.28 -2.04 16.54
CA PHE A 159 -2.21 -2.60 15.73
C PHE A 159 -0.85 -2.60 16.43
N ASN A 160 -0.78 -2.26 17.73
CA ASN A 160 0.43 -2.23 18.55
C ASN A 160 1.58 -1.41 17.93
N LEU A 161 1.23 -0.29 17.29
CA LEU A 161 2.17 0.62 16.62
C LEU A 161 2.96 1.47 17.62
N ASP A 162 2.46 1.62 18.84
CA ASP A 162 2.99 2.43 19.94
C ASP A 162 3.81 1.60 20.95
N ARG A 163 4.13 0.34 20.62
CA ARG A 163 4.82 -0.60 21.52
C ARG A 163 6.05 0.00 22.19
N ASP A 164 6.86 0.72 21.42
CA ASP A 164 8.13 1.31 21.87
C ASP A 164 8.00 2.81 22.20
N CYS A 165 6.78 3.37 22.16
CA CYS A 165 6.51 4.75 22.57
C CYS A 165 6.48 4.90 24.10
N PRO A 166 6.93 6.04 24.63
CA PRO A 166 7.00 6.31 26.08
C PRO A 166 5.63 6.53 26.73
N VAL A 167 4.65 6.99 25.95
CA VAL A 167 3.24 7.12 26.35
C VAL A 167 2.42 6.33 25.35
N LYS A 168 1.42 5.58 25.82
CA LYS A 168 0.66 4.67 24.96
C LYS A 168 -0.42 5.41 24.19
N ALA A 169 -0.71 4.89 23.01
CA ALA A 169 -1.72 5.42 22.12
C ALA A 169 -3.09 5.46 22.80
N ILE A 170 -3.43 4.42 23.55
CA ILE A 170 -4.68 4.37 24.30
C ILE A 170 -4.80 5.47 25.37
N ASP A 171 -3.67 5.92 25.94
CA ASP A 171 -3.68 7.03 26.91
C ASP A 171 -4.02 8.35 26.22
N TYR A 172 -3.50 8.59 25.01
CA TYR A 172 -3.89 9.74 24.18
C TYR A 172 -5.36 9.64 23.74
N ALA A 173 -5.83 8.45 23.35
CA ALA A 173 -7.23 8.24 22.99
C ALA A 173 -8.16 8.62 24.16
N HIS A 174 -7.85 8.20 25.38
CA HIS A 174 -8.63 8.56 26.56
C HIS A 174 -8.60 10.07 26.85
N ALA A 175 -7.42 10.70 26.81
CA ALA A 175 -7.31 12.15 27.02
C ALA A 175 -8.13 12.96 25.99
N ARG A 176 -8.17 12.50 24.74
CA ARG A 176 -8.98 13.14 23.68
C ARG A 176 -10.47 12.87 23.84
N MET A 177 -10.86 11.70 24.30
CA MET A 177 -12.27 11.33 24.47
C MET A 177 -13.00 12.33 25.38
N GLU A 178 -12.35 12.78 26.45
CA GLU A 178 -12.93 13.80 27.34
C GLU A 178 -13.21 15.12 26.59
N VAL A 179 -12.27 15.56 25.76
CA VAL A 179 -12.44 16.75 24.93
C VAL A 179 -13.54 16.55 23.89
N ILE A 180 -13.58 15.40 23.23
CA ILE A 180 -14.59 15.04 22.23
C ILE A 180 -15.99 15.11 22.83
N LEU A 181 -16.20 14.47 23.98
CA LEU A 181 -17.48 14.49 24.69
C LEU A 181 -17.85 15.92 25.12
N SER A 182 -16.87 16.68 25.62
CA SER A 182 -17.10 18.09 25.98
C SER A 182 -17.50 18.94 24.78
N MET A 183 -16.87 18.73 23.61
CA MET A 183 -17.17 19.48 22.39
C MET A 183 -18.59 19.22 21.91
N GLN A 184 -19.00 17.94 21.89
CA GLN A 184 -20.36 17.54 21.51
C GLN A 184 -21.41 18.05 22.51
N ALA A 185 -21.11 18.02 23.82
CA ALA A 185 -22.03 18.46 24.86
C ALA A 185 -22.33 19.98 24.83
N ARG A 186 -21.57 20.77 24.07
CA ARG A 186 -21.86 22.21 23.86
C ARG A 186 -23.09 22.43 22.97
N SER A 187 -23.58 21.40 22.28
CA SER A 187 -24.68 21.50 21.31
C SER A 187 -25.95 20.83 21.82
N ASP A 188 -27.08 21.54 21.74
CA ASP A 188 -28.41 20.96 21.97
C ASP A 188 -28.89 20.07 20.81
N THR A 189 -28.24 20.16 19.64
CA THR A 189 -28.58 19.39 18.43
C THR A 189 -27.61 18.23 18.20
N GLY A 190 -26.60 18.07 19.06
CA GLY A 190 -25.57 17.03 18.96
C GLY A 190 -24.46 17.31 17.93
N GLN A 191 -24.41 18.52 17.37
CA GLN A 191 -23.33 18.95 16.47
C GLN A 191 -22.00 19.03 17.21
N TYR A 192 -20.93 18.58 16.56
CA TYR A 192 -19.60 18.56 17.15
C TYR A 192 -18.95 19.95 17.12
N TYR A 193 -19.01 20.62 15.97
CA TYR A 193 -18.41 21.93 15.75
C TYR A 193 -19.43 23.07 15.83
N GLN A 194 -19.03 24.16 16.47
CA GLN A 194 -19.77 25.42 16.58
C GLN A 194 -19.19 26.47 15.62
N ALA A 195 -19.95 27.54 15.35
CA ALA A 195 -19.54 28.60 14.42
C ALA A 195 -18.23 29.32 14.80
N GLY A 196 -17.85 29.30 16.08
CA GLY A 196 -16.61 29.90 16.59
C GLY A 196 -15.42 28.94 16.67
N ASP A 197 -15.60 27.65 16.39
CA ASP A 197 -14.50 26.70 16.36
C ASP A 197 -13.64 26.94 15.10
N SER A 198 -12.35 26.59 15.19
CA SER A 198 -11.37 26.89 14.15
C SER A 198 -11.40 25.96 12.94
N ASP A 199 -12.21 24.87 12.95
CA ASP A 199 -12.23 23.90 11.85
C ASP A 199 -12.88 24.47 10.58
N SER A 200 -12.04 24.76 9.58
CA SER A 200 -12.44 25.38 8.32
C SER A 200 -13.03 24.41 7.29
N TYR A 201 -13.01 23.10 7.55
CA TYR A 201 -13.47 22.11 6.58
C TYR A 201 -15.00 22.12 6.42
N SER A 202 -15.45 22.08 5.16
CA SER A 202 -16.86 22.22 4.81
C SER A 202 -17.72 21.00 5.19
N LEU A 203 -17.12 19.81 5.23
CA LEU A 203 -17.79 18.54 5.57
C LEU A 203 -17.32 18.01 6.94
N ARG A 204 -17.04 18.91 7.89
CA ARG A 204 -16.43 18.56 9.19
C ARG A 204 -17.32 17.67 10.05
N GLU A 205 -18.64 17.80 9.97
CA GLU A 205 -19.57 16.92 10.71
C GLU A 205 -19.61 15.51 10.11
N GLU A 206 -19.66 15.39 8.78
CA GLU A 206 -19.57 14.09 8.08
C GLU A 206 -18.21 13.42 8.33
N TRP A 207 -17.16 14.22 8.42
CA TRP A 207 -15.81 13.76 8.74
C TRP A 207 -15.70 13.25 10.19
N VAL A 208 -16.37 13.89 11.15
CA VAL A 208 -16.53 13.38 12.53
C VAL A 208 -17.22 12.02 12.51
N ALA A 209 -18.33 11.88 11.79
CA ALA A 209 -19.06 10.61 11.68
C ALA A 209 -18.19 9.51 11.05
N PHE A 210 -17.43 9.83 9.99
CA PHE A 210 -16.50 8.91 9.34
C PHE A 210 -15.47 8.34 10.34
N HIS A 211 -14.84 9.19 11.14
CA HIS A 211 -13.83 8.78 12.13
C HIS A 211 -14.42 7.92 13.24
N LEU A 212 -15.58 8.32 13.79
CA LEU A 212 -16.26 7.56 14.85
C LEU A 212 -16.67 6.16 14.37
N ILE A 213 -17.25 6.05 13.17
CA ILE A 213 -17.66 4.76 12.61
C ILE A 213 -16.44 3.86 12.41
N ASN A 214 -15.36 4.37 11.80
CA ASN A 214 -14.17 3.54 11.58
C ASN A 214 -13.47 3.14 12.88
N THR A 215 -13.47 4.02 13.88
CA THR A 215 -12.96 3.71 15.23
C THR A 215 -13.78 2.60 15.89
N TYR A 216 -15.11 2.69 15.83
CA TYR A 216 -15.98 1.63 16.34
C TYR A 216 -15.75 0.30 15.62
N LEU A 217 -15.64 0.33 14.29
CA LEU A 217 -15.46 -0.86 13.48
C LEU A 217 -14.15 -1.59 13.78
N VAL A 218 -13.04 -0.86 14.00
CA VAL A 218 -11.74 -1.48 14.31
C VAL A 218 -11.73 -2.07 15.73
N LEU A 219 -12.29 -1.38 16.72
CA LEU A 219 -12.42 -1.90 18.09
C LEU A 219 -13.31 -3.12 18.14
N TRP A 220 -14.43 -3.11 17.41
CA TRP A 220 -15.29 -4.28 17.29
C TRP A 220 -14.55 -5.46 16.67
N ALA A 221 -13.78 -5.24 15.60
CA ALA A 221 -13.01 -6.29 14.95
C ALA A 221 -11.94 -6.88 15.89
N GLU A 222 -11.24 -6.03 16.64
CA GLU A 222 -10.26 -6.46 17.66
C GLU A 222 -10.94 -7.31 18.75
N ASN A 223 -12.01 -6.81 19.36
CA ASN A 223 -12.72 -7.49 20.45
C ASN A 223 -13.33 -8.84 20.03
N ASN A 224 -13.51 -9.05 18.72
CA ASN A 224 -14.00 -10.31 18.14
C ASN A 224 -12.88 -11.19 17.55
N GLY A 225 -11.60 -10.87 17.83
CA GLY A 225 -10.46 -11.65 17.35
C GLY A 225 -10.33 -11.67 15.82
N ARG A 226 -10.80 -10.63 15.13
CA ARG A 226 -10.81 -10.53 13.66
C ARG A 226 -9.61 -9.77 13.09
N ILE A 227 -8.68 -9.32 13.94
CA ILE A 227 -7.45 -8.64 13.52
C ILE A 227 -6.35 -9.68 13.37
N THR A 228 -5.98 -10.00 12.13
CA THR A 228 -4.86 -10.88 11.81
C THR A 228 -4.14 -10.32 10.60
N ILE A 229 -2.85 -10.00 10.73
CA ILE A 229 -2.03 -9.46 9.65
C ILE A 229 -1.43 -10.60 8.85
N SER A 230 -1.50 -10.51 7.52
CA SER A 230 -0.83 -11.41 6.59
C SER A 230 0.35 -10.73 5.92
N THR A 231 1.47 -11.46 5.86
CA THR A 231 2.65 -11.10 5.04
C THR A 231 2.62 -11.75 3.66
N ASP A 232 1.64 -12.61 3.40
CA ASP A 232 1.47 -13.25 2.11
C ASP A 232 0.75 -12.37 1.10
N THR A 233 0.75 -12.81 -0.15
CA THR A 233 0.05 -12.12 -1.23
C THR A 233 -1.43 -12.49 -1.24
N PHE A 234 -2.29 -11.49 -1.43
CA PHE A 234 -3.75 -11.66 -1.60
C PHE A 234 -4.14 -11.91 -3.06
N LEU A 235 -3.16 -11.96 -3.95
CA LEU A 235 -3.37 -12.31 -5.33
C LEU A 235 -3.76 -13.78 -5.37
N LYS A 236 -4.95 -14.07 -5.90
CA LYS A 236 -5.28 -15.43 -6.30
C LYS A 236 -4.27 -15.85 -7.37
N PRO A 237 -3.98 -17.14 -7.56
CA PRO A 237 -3.35 -17.59 -8.80
C PRO A 237 -4.12 -16.98 -9.98
N ALA A 238 -3.47 -16.12 -10.78
CA ALA A 238 -4.12 -15.58 -11.96
C ALA A 238 -4.49 -16.74 -12.88
N PRO A 239 -5.69 -16.76 -13.48
CA PRO A 239 -5.94 -17.72 -14.55
C PRO A 239 -4.86 -17.52 -15.61
N LEU A 240 -4.13 -18.57 -15.95
CA LEU A 240 -3.23 -18.56 -17.09
C LEU A 240 -4.11 -18.58 -18.34
N ARG A 241 -4.30 -17.41 -18.97
CA ARG A 241 -5.18 -17.25 -20.14
C ARG A 241 -4.39 -17.26 -21.44
N THR A 242 -3.30 -16.51 -21.47
CA THR A 242 -2.44 -16.37 -22.64
C THR A 242 -0.98 -16.44 -22.24
N ALA A 243 -0.17 -17.08 -23.07
CA ALA A 243 1.27 -17.02 -23.01
C ALA A 243 1.77 -16.92 -24.44
N LEU A 244 2.52 -15.87 -24.78
CA LEU A 244 3.07 -15.70 -26.12
C LEU A 244 4.61 -15.69 -26.05
N PRO A 245 5.30 -16.39 -26.96
CA PRO A 245 6.75 -16.27 -27.05
C PRO A 245 7.12 -14.82 -27.40
N LEU A 246 8.20 -14.32 -26.79
CA LEU A 246 8.76 -13.02 -27.13
C LEU A 246 10.00 -13.24 -28.00
N LEU A 247 9.88 -12.83 -29.27
CA LEU A 247 10.92 -12.90 -30.29
C LEU A 247 11.04 -11.53 -30.98
N PRO A 248 12.21 -11.19 -31.55
CA PRO A 248 12.37 -9.97 -32.32
C PRO A 248 11.56 -10.01 -33.62
N ASP A 249 11.18 -8.83 -34.12
CA ASP A 249 10.38 -8.71 -35.36
C ASP A 249 11.11 -9.21 -36.61
N LYS A 250 12.45 -9.23 -36.59
CA LYS A 250 13.29 -9.71 -37.68
C LYS A 250 14.24 -10.79 -37.16
N ILE A 251 14.18 -11.95 -37.79
CA ILE A 251 15.01 -13.12 -37.50
C ILE A 251 15.69 -13.54 -38.80
N TYR A 252 16.99 -13.82 -38.69
CA TYR A 252 17.82 -14.28 -39.79
C TYR A 252 18.45 -15.63 -39.46
N VAL A 253 18.77 -16.40 -40.50
CA VAL A 253 19.51 -17.67 -40.36
C VAL A 253 20.78 -17.45 -39.53
N GLY A 254 21.03 -18.34 -38.57
CA GLY A 254 22.16 -18.26 -37.65
C GLY A 254 21.95 -17.35 -36.44
N ASN A 255 20.81 -16.66 -36.32
CA ASN A 255 20.47 -15.98 -35.06
C ASN A 255 20.30 -16.99 -33.93
N GLU A 256 20.99 -16.72 -32.82
CA GLU A 256 20.89 -17.46 -31.57
C GLU A 256 20.62 -16.47 -30.43
N LEU A 257 19.46 -16.57 -29.77
CA LEU A 257 19.05 -15.60 -28.77
C LEU A 257 18.18 -16.22 -27.66
N PRO A 258 18.26 -15.72 -26.42
CA PRO A 258 17.33 -16.11 -25.36
C PRO A 258 15.89 -15.79 -25.76
N ILE A 259 14.97 -16.74 -25.63
CA ILE A 259 13.55 -16.52 -25.90
C ILE A 259 12.83 -16.12 -24.61
N GLY A 260 12.03 -15.05 -24.68
CA GLY A 260 11.20 -14.59 -23.57
C GLY A 260 9.78 -15.17 -23.61
N VAL A 261 8.97 -14.87 -22.60
CA VAL A 261 7.54 -15.14 -22.62
C VAL A 261 6.78 -13.95 -22.05
N VAL A 262 5.69 -13.59 -22.72
CA VAL A 262 4.69 -12.65 -22.19
C VAL A 262 3.49 -13.46 -21.75
N VAL A 263 3.25 -13.51 -20.44
CA VAL A 263 2.08 -14.20 -19.87
C VAL A 263 1.06 -13.16 -19.47
N ASN A 264 -0.19 -13.35 -19.90
CA ASN A 264 -1.32 -12.47 -19.59
C ASN A 264 -0.90 -10.99 -19.69
N LYS A 265 -0.65 -10.48 -20.91
CA LYS A 265 -0.04 -9.17 -21.26
C LYS A 265 -0.35 -7.96 -20.34
N ASP A 266 -1.46 -7.96 -19.61
CA ASP A 266 -1.91 -6.92 -18.67
C ASP A 266 -1.57 -7.18 -17.18
N LEU A 267 -1.01 -8.35 -16.81
CA LEU A 267 -0.68 -8.74 -15.44
C LEU A 267 0.84 -8.64 -15.20
N VAL A 268 1.23 -7.72 -14.32
CA VAL A 268 2.63 -7.25 -14.20
C VAL A 268 3.49 -8.13 -13.26
N VAL A 269 2.89 -9.01 -12.46
CA VAL A 269 3.67 -9.93 -11.60
C VAL A 269 3.27 -11.37 -11.83
N LEU A 270 4.25 -12.09 -12.37
CA LEU A 270 4.20 -13.52 -12.59
C LEU A 270 4.72 -14.28 -11.37
N PRO A 271 4.19 -15.48 -11.05
CA PRO A 271 4.77 -16.35 -10.05
C PRO A 271 6.25 -16.66 -10.37
N LYS A 272 7.12 -16.75 -9.35
CA LYS A 272 8.56 -17.00 -9.55
C LYS A 272 8.88 -18.42 -10.02
N ASP A 273 7.92 -19.32 -9.92
CA ASP A 273 8.01 -20.76 -10.14
C ASP A 273 7.21 -21.21 -11.38
N LEU A 274 7.04 -20.31 -12.36
CA LEU A 274 6.50 -20.67 -13.67
C LEU A 274 7.39 -21.70 -14.36
N LYS A 275 6.79 -22.80 -14.82
CA LYS A 275 7.45 -23.75 -15.72
C LYS A 275 7.13 -23.35 -17.15
N VAL A 276 8.17 -23.02 -17.92
CA VAL A 276 8.04 -22.58 -19.30
C VAL A 276 8.61 -23.64 -20.24
N LYS A 277 7.85 -24.00 -21.28
CA LYS A 277 8.27 -24.92 -22.35
C LYS A 277 8.02 -24.27 -23.70
N TYR A 278 8.90 -24.50 -24.64
CA TYR A 278 8.83 -23.97 -26.00
C TYR A 278 8.83 -25.12 -27.01
N TYR A 279 8.13 -24.92 -28.13
CA TYR A 279 8.03 -25.88 -29.23
C TYR A 279 8.12 -25.14 -30.56
N SER A 280 8.81 -25.72 -31.52
CA SER A 280 8.78 -25.29 -32.92
C SER A 280 7.91 -26.24 -33.72
N SER A 281 7.09 -25.71 -34.64
CA SER A 281 6.33 -26.55 -35.57
C SER A 281 7.20 -27.18 -36.66
N ASN A 282 8.44 -26.68 -36.86
CA ASN A 282 9.40 -27.23 -37.80
C ASN A 282 10.84 -27.01 -37.31
N GLU A 283 11.42 -28.06 -36.74
CA GLU A 283 12.78 -28.05 -36.19
C GLU A 283 13.88 -27.92 -37.25
N ASN A 284 13.59 -28.16 -38.53
CA ASN A 284 14.54 -27.88 -39.61
C ASN A 284 14.68 -26.37 -39.87
N ILE A 285 13.67 -25.57 -39.49
CA ILE A 285 13.67 -24.11 -39.67
C ILE A 285 14.16 -23.41 -38.39
N ALA A 286 13.65 -23.83 -37.22
CA ALA A 286 14.09 -23.29 -35.93
C ALA A 286 13.98 -24.32 -34.80
N VAL A 287 14.96 -24.30 -33.90
CA VAL A 287 14.95 -25.12 -32.68
C VAL A 287 15.02 -24.23 -31.44
N ILE A 288 14.42 -24.72 -30.34
CA ILE A 288 14.57 -24.09 -29.03
C ILE A 288 15.18 -25.10 -28.06
N GLU A 289 16.35 -24.79 -27.53
CA GLU A 289 17.06 -25.64 -26.58
C GLU A 289 17.40 -24.81 -25.34
N ASN A 290 17.00 -25.30 -24.16
CA ASN A 290 17.32 -24.66 -22.88
C ASN A 290 16.97 -23.15 -22.80
N GLY A 291 15.87 -22.73 -23.44
CA GLY A 291 15.44 -21.33 -23.48
C GLY A 291 16.21 -20.45 -24.46
N VAL A 292 16.98 -21.05 -25.37
CA VAL A 292 17.68 -20.37 -26.45
C VAL A 292 17.03 -20.77 -27.78
N PHE A 293 16.55 -19.77 -28.51
CA PHE A 293 16.03 -19.92 -29.87
C PHE A 293 17.20 -19.88 -30.87
N LYS A 294 17.20 -20.80 -31.83
CA LYS A 294 18.17 -20.87 -32.94
C LYS A 294 17.45 -20.92 -34.28
N ALA A 295 17.79 -20.00 -35.17
CA ALA A 295 17.33 -19.97 -36.55
C ALA A 295 18.26 -20.83 -37.44
N ILE A 296 17.72 -21.87 -38.08
CA ILE A 296 18.49 -22.89 -38.80
C ILE A 296 18.42 -22.69 -40.32
N GLU A 297 17.22 -22.58 -40.88
CA GLU A 297 17.00 -22.41 -42.33
C GLU A 297 15.98 -21.29 -42.62
N PRO A 298 16.03 -20.67 -43.81
CA PRO A 298 15.01 -19.71 -44.24
C PRO A 298 13.64 -20.39 -44.34
N GLY A 299 12.59 -19.70 -43.91
CA GLY A 299 11.23 -20.22 -44.01
C GLY A 299 10.29 -19.72 -42.93
N GLN A 300 9.09 -20.27 -42.92
CA GLN A 300 8.07 -19.97 -41.91
C GLN A 300 7.89 -21.15 -40.97
N CYS A 301 7.85 -20.87 -39.67
CA CYS A 301 7.45 -21.84 -38.66
C CYS A 301 6.66 -21.14 -37.56
N GLU A 302 6.02 -21.94 -36.73
CA GLU A 302 5.27 -21.47 -35.58
C GLU A 302 6.03 -21.82 -34.31
N ILE A 303 6.17 -20.84 -33.42
CA ILE A 303 6.75 -21.03 -32.11
C ILE A 303 5.63 -21.01 -31.09
N THR A 304 5.49 -22.10 -30.35
CA THR A 304 4.50 -22.25 -29.29
C THR A 304 5.19 -22.20 -27.94
N VAL A 305 4.67 -21.38 -27.03
CA VAL A 305 5.05 -21.42 -25.62
C VAL A 305 3.93 -22.02 -24.78
N VAL A 306 4.30 -22.80 -23.78
CA VAL A 306 3.41 -23.35 -22.77
C VAL A 306 3.94 -22.94 -21.40
N VAL A 307 3.09 -22.32 -20.60
CA VAL A 307 3.41 -21.88 -19.24
C VAL A 307 2.49 -22.61 -18.26
N GLU A 308 3.09 -23.17 -17.21
CA GLU A 308 2.40 -23.93 -16.17
C GLU A 308 2.71 -23.35 -14.78
N TYR A 309 1.67 -23.25 -13.94
CA TYR A 309 1.78 -22.89 -12.51
C TYR A 309 0.78 -23.70 -11.69
N GLY A 310 1.28 -24.63 -10.87
CA GLY A 310 0.42 -25.58 -10.16
C GLY A 310 -0.45 -26.39 -11.12
N LYS A 311 -1.78 -26.22 -11.03
CA LYS A 311 -2.77 -26.85 -11.94
C LYS A 311 -3.16 -25.98 -13.14
N LEU A 312 -2.66 -24.75 -13.21
CA LEU A 312 -3.00 -23.80 -14.27
C LEU A 312 -2.04 -23.98 -15.45
N LYS A 313 -2.56 -23.75 -16.66
CA LYS A 313 -1.80 -23.87 -17.91
C LYS A 313 -2.29 -22.82 -18.92
N ALA A 314 -1.36 -22.12 -19.57
CA ALA A 314 -1.62 -21.31 -20.76
C ALA A 314 -0.69 -21.74 -21.89
N SER A 315 -1.14 -21.51 -23.11
CA SER A 315 -0.32 -21.64 -24.29
C SER A 315 -0.65 -20.55 -25.30
N GLY A 316 0.27 -20.32 -26.22
CA GLY A 316 0.05 -19.45 -27.35
C GLY A 316 1.18 -19.60 -28.35
N THR A 317 0.86 -19.23 -29.58
CA THR A 317 1.66 -19.53 -30.75
C THR A 317 1.86 -18.24 -31.55
N VAL A 318 3.07 -18.04 -32.05
CA VAL A 318 3.40 -16.94 -32.97
C VAL A 318 4.02 -17.53 -34.22
N SER A 319 3.48 -17.14 -35.38
CA SER A 319 4.11 -17.43 -36.67
C SER A 319 5.30 -16.49 -36.87
N ILE A 320 6.45 -17.06 -37.19
CA ILE A 320 7.67 -16.31 -37.48
C ILE A 320 8.13 -16.61 -38.91
N THR A 321 8.86 -15.66 -39.50
CA THR A 321 9.55 -15.83 -40.78
C THR A 321 11.04 -15.60 -40.55
N ILE A 322 11.85 -16.58 -40.93
CA ILE A 322 13.31 -16.52 -40.88
C ILE A 322 13.80 -16.20 -42.27
N ASN A 323 14.56 -15.12 -42.38
CA ASN A 323 15.13 -14.66 -43.64
C ASN A 323 16.57 -15.13 -43.79
N ASP A 324 17.03 -15.30 -45.02
CA ASP A 324 18.46 -15.45 -45.27
C ASP A 324 19.16 -14.09 -45.12
N TYR A 325 20.45 -14.08 -44.78
CA TYR A 325 21.26 -12.85 -44.75
C TYR A 325 21.53 -12.30 -46.15
N ASN A 326 21.22 -13.09 -47.18
CA ASN A 326 21.35 -12.69 -48.58
C ASN A 326 20.02 -12.10 -49.06
N TYR A 327 19.79 -10.80 -48.81
CA TYR A 327 19.20 -9.79 -49.71
C TYR A 327 18.95 -8.48 -48.98
#